data_AF-A0A937J5M2-F1
#
_entry.id   AF-A0A937J5M2-F1
#
_cell.length_a   1.000
_cell.length_b   1.000
_cell.length_c   1.000
_cell.angle_alpha   90.00
_cell.angle_beta   90.00
_cell.angle_gamma   90.00
#
_symmetry.space_group_name_H-M   'P 1'
#
loop_
_entity.id
_entity.type
_entity.pdbx_description
1 polymer ?
#
loop_
_entity_poly.entity_id
_entity_poly.type
_entity_poly.pdbx_seq_one_letter_code
_entity_poly.pdbx_strand_id
1 'polypeptide(L)'
;MQHQYKLYGLQISHFSGKLRGYLNYKGLDYEEKAPGLLDMVSRFPRKVGAAVVPVIETRSGEWLGDTTDIIEEFERRHPQPSIATTTPKQTIASMLFGAWCDDFWLPVSLHTRWSHSENYPMFRHELGKGFLPHAPNFVRNWLADNIAAAKMRDAAVAMGVVPDQVKLLDQWIATMLDTLEQHFVQYGYLFGGRPTIADYSLLGCLYGHLSKDPWPRRELIAPRPNLKSYIERLHSGDRPRVGAPGELLPDDEIPATLLPMFSAIFNEFFPLLEKIVESVYQLIEDESLQKGDILPRATKKVSFPMGNSRYERIARTFPLWMMQRIAKVLAKLPTDDRAAVRDWFASFGRGELLEMNLGPDVERAGLTVRLIK
;
A
#
# COMPACT_ATOMS: atom_id res chain seq x y z
N MET A 1 -1.38 29.81 -2.34
CA MET A 1 -0.54 28.72 -2.87
C MET A 1 -0.29 28.99 -4.35
N GLN A 2 0.95 28.87 -4.83
CA GLN A 2 1.30 29.12 -6.24
C GLN A 2 0.90 27.94 -7.14
N HIS A 3 1.10 26.71 -6.66
CA HIS A 3 0.66 25.47 -7.30
C HIS A 3 -0.81 25.14 -7.02
N GLN A 4 -1.42 24.26 -7.82
CA GLN A 4 -2.78 23.76 -7.57
C GLN A 4 -2.89 22.88 -6.32
N TYR A 5 -1.84 22.09 -6.04
CA TYR A 5 -1.77 21.18 -4.90
C TYR A 5 -0.46 21.36 -4.14
N LYS A 6 -0.50 21.06 -2.85
CA LYS A 6 0.69 20.85 -2.03
C LYS A 6 0.64 19.47 -1.42
N LEU A 7 1.66 18.67 -1.73
CA LEU A 7 1.90 17.36 -1.16
C LEU A 7 2.76 17.50 0.08
N TYR A 8 2.20 17.19 1.25
CA TYR A 8 2.99 16.95 2.45
C TYR A 8 3.45 15.49 2.45
N GLY A 9 4.74 15.26 2.21
CA GLY A 9 5.29 13.93 1.98
C GLY A 9 6.75 13.79 2.44
N LEU A 10 7.22 12.54 2.49
CA LEU A 10 8.63 12.20 2.73
C LEU A 10 9.12 11.30 1.60
N GLN A 11 10.38 11.44 1.18
CA GLN A 11 10.94 10.60 0.12
C GLN A 11 11.04 9.13 0.52
N ILE A 12 11.25 8.89 1.82
CA ILE A 12 11.38 7.58 2.46
C ILE A 12 10.04 6.94 2.87
N SER A 13 8.90 7.58 2.57
CA SER A 13 7.58 7.06 2.93
C SER A 13 7.01 6.15 1.84
N HIS A 14 6.50 4.98 2.25
CA HIS A 14 5.79 4.02 1.40
C HIS A 14 4.65 4.72 0.64
N PHE A 15 3.72 5.31 1.39
CA PHE A 15 2.52 5.93 0.82
C PHE A 15 2.82 7.24 0.08
N SER A 16 3.84 7.99 0.49
CA SER A 16 4.24 9.19 -0.27
C SER A 16 4.85 8.82 -1.62
N GLY A 17 5.61 7.73 -1.71
CA GLY A 17 6.09 7.18 -2.98
C GLY A 17 4.97 6.80 -3.94
N LYS A 18 3.98 6.05 -3.44
CA LYS A 18 2.73 5.69 -4.17
C LYS A 18 2.06 6.92 -4.76
N LEU A 19 1.75 7.91 -3.92
CA LEU A 19 1.05 9.11 -4.38
C LEU A 19 1.89 9.95 -5.33
N ARG A 20 3.19 10.10 -5.09
CA ARG A 20 4.06 10.92 -5.95
C ARG A 20 4.13 10.39 -7.38
N GLY A 21 4.33 9.09 -7.56
CA GLY A 21 4.31 8.49 -8.90
C GLY A 21 2.97 8.70 -9.61
N TYR A 22 1.87 8.58 -8.88
CA TYR A 22 0.53 8.84 -9.43
C TYR A 22 0.34 10.30 -9.86
N LEU A 23 0.72 11.26 -9.01
CA LEU A 23 0.61 12.69 -9.33
C LEU A 23 1.45 13.06 -10.56
N ASN A 24 2.65 12.48 -10.66
CA ASN A 24 3.54 12.67 -11.81
C ASN A 24 2.92 12.12 -13.09
N TYR A 25 2.35 10.91 -13.05
CA TYR A 25 1.65 10.33 -14.20
C TYR A 25 0.45 11.18 -14.62
N LYS A 26 -0.36 11.66 -13.66
CA LYS A 26 -1.45 12.60 -13.95
C LYS A 26 -0.96 13.96 -14.42
N GLY A 27 0.31 14.29 -14.23
CA GLY A 27 0.91 15.58 -14.59
C GLY A 27 0.25 16.73 -13.85
N LEU A 28 -0.12 16.50 -12.58
CA LEU A 28 -0.75 17.52 -11.77
C LEU A 28 0.28 18.54 -11.30
N ASP A 29 -0.14 19.79 -11.23
CA ASP A 29 0.68 20.90 -10.75
C ASP A 29 0.72 20.89 -9.21
N TYR A 30 1.82 20.41 -8.64
CA TYR A 30 1.98 20.34 -7.19
C TYR A 30 3.40 20.72 -6.72
N GLU A 31 3.46 21.30 -5.53
CA GLU A 31 4.70 21.40 -4.76
C GLU A 31 4.76 20.31 -3.69
N GLU A 32 5.92 19.68 -3.49
CA GLU A 32 6.13 18.78 -2.37
C GLU A 32 6.85 19.49 -1.23
N LYS A 33 6.37 19.26 0.00
CA LYS A 33 6.95 19.79 1.23
C LYS A 33 7.02 18.71 2.30
N ALA A 34 8.15 18.61 2.99
CA ALA A 34 8.23 17.78 4.20
C ALA A 34 7.36 18.36 5.33
N PRO A 35 6.59 17.55 6.07
CA PRO A 35 5.74 18.05 7.15
C PRO A 35 6.58 18.56 8.33
N GLY A 36 6.18 19.71 8.88
CA GLY A 36 6.72 20.21 10.15
C GLY A 36 6.08 19.55 11.36
N LEU A 37 6.64 19.78 12.55
CA LEU A 37 6.09 19.25 13.80
C LEU A 37 4.62 19.68 14.01
N LEU A 38 4.30 20.96 13.79
CA LEU A 38 2.93 21.48 13.91
C LEU A 38 1.96 20.83 12.92
N ASP A 39 2.44 20.45 11.73
CA ASP A 39 1.63 19.75 10.75
C ASP A 39 1.25 18.37 11.29
N MET A 40 2.22 17.62 11.84
CA MET A 40 2.01 16.28 12.38
C MET A 40 1.18 16.24 13.67
N VAL A 41 1.43 17.13 14.64
CA VAL A 41 0.80 17.05 15.97
C VAL A 41 -0.54 17.80 16.05
N SER A 42 -0.84 18.68 15.10
CA SER A 42 -2.03 19.53 15.16
C SER A 42 -2.81 19.60 13.86
N ARG A 43 -2.19 20.02 12.74
CA ARG A 43 -2.95 20.29 11.52
C ARG A 43 -3.51 19.01 10.90
N PHE A 44 -2.70 17.98 10.70
CA PHE A 44 -3.17 16.74 10.07
C PHE A 44 -4.25 16.01 10.89
N PRO A 45 -4.09 15.81 12.22
CA PRO A 45 -5.18 15.24 13.03
C PRO A 45 -6.50 16.02 12.92
N ARG A 46 -6.43 17.36 12.90
CA ARG A 46 -7.65 18.20 12.81
C ARG A 46 -8.26 18.24 11.42
N LYS A 47 -7.45 18.16 10.36
CA LYS A 47 -7.89 18.34 8.97
C LYS A 47 -8.25 17.05 8.27
N VAL A 48 -7.51 15.97 8.54
CA VAL A 48 -7.65 14.67 7.87
C VAL A 48 -7.79 13.50 8.85
N GLY A 49 -7.94 13.79 10.15
CA GLY A 49 -8.22 12.77 11.17
C GLY A 49 -7.02 11.94 11.63
N ALA A 50 -5.81 12.19 11.13
CA ALA A 50 -4.61 11.46 11.56
C ALA A 50 -3.28 12.18 11.34
N ALA A 51 -2.29 11.84 12.17
CA ALA A 51 -0.91 12.32 12.08
C ALA A 51 -0.06 11.46 11.13
N VAL A 52 -0.29 11.54 9.82
CA VAL A 52 0.45 10.76 8.82
C VAL A 52 0.81 11.55 7.58
N VAL A 53 1.65 10.95 6.74
CA VAL A 53 1.91 11.35 5.37
C VAL A 53 1.58 10.20 4.42
N PRO A 54 1.18 10.49 3.16
CA PRO A 54 1.02 11.82 2.59
C PRO A 54 -0.30 12.51 2.95
N VAL A 55 -0.31 13.83 2.82
CA VAL A 55 -1.51 14.69 2.89
C VAL A 55 -1.46 15.70 1.75
N ILE A 56 -2.60 15.97 1.10
CA ILE A 56 -2.74 17.03 0.10
C ILE A 56 -3.48 18.21 0.70
N GLU A 57 -2.96 19.41 0.46
CA GLU A 57 -3.68 20.68 0.59
C GLU A 57 -3.94 21.21 -0.82
N THR A 58 -5.20 21.53 -1.14
CA THR A 58 -5.59 22.11 -2.43
C THR A 58 -5.51 23.63 -2.39
N ARG A 59 -5.50 24.29 -3.56
CA ARG A 59 -5.53 25.75 -3.66
C ARG A 59 -6.81 26.38 -3.08
N SER A 60 -7.92 25.64 -3.06
CA SER A 60 -9.16 26.09 -2.41
C SER A 60 -9.17 25.92 -0.89
N GLY A 61 -8.10 25.35 -0.29
CA GLY A 61 -7.98 25.16 1.15
C GLY A 61 -8.58 23.85 1.68
N GLU A 62 -8.96 22.94 0.79
CA GLU A 62 -9.38 21.58 1.12
C GLU A 62 -8.17 20.71 1.48
N TRP A 63 -8.37 19.76 2.39
CA TRP A 63 -7.34 18.84 2.86
C TRP A 63 -7.78 17.40 2.62
N LEU A 64 -6.93 16.61 1.96
CA LEU A 64 -7.16 15.21 1.65
C LEU A 64 -6.05 14.37 2.28
N GLY A 65 -6.43 13.28 2.95
CA GLY A 65 -5.51 12.29 3.52
C GLY A 65 -5.87 10.90 3.00
N ASP A 66 -5.00 9.92 3.27
CA ASP A 66 -5.10 8.55 2.75
C ASP A 66 -4.90 8.47 1.23
N THR A 67 -3.93 7.68 0.78
CA THR A 67 -3.61 7.62 -0.66
C THR A 67 -4.74 7.06 -1.51
N THR A 68 -5.54 6.17 -0.95
CA THR A 68 -6.66 5.56 -1.67
C THR A 68 -7.76 6.58 -1.90
N ASP A 69 -8.16 7.32 -0.84
CA ASP A 69 -9.17 8.37 -0.93
C ASP A 69 -8.68 9.54 -1.82
N ILE A 70 -7.41 9.93 -1.71
CA ILE A 70 -6.80 10.98 -2.54
C ILE A 70 -6.83 10.58 -4.02
N ILE A 71 -6.39 9.37 -4.37
CA ILE A 71 -6.32 8.92 -5.76
C ILE A 71 -7.73 8.82 -6.36
N GLU A 72 -8.70 8.31 -5.63
CA GLU A 72 -10.10 8.23 -6.10
C GLU A 72 -10.69 9.61 -6.38
N GLU A 73 -10.48 10.56 -5.48
CA GLU A 73 -10.95 11.92 -5.69
C GLU A 73 -10.23 12.59 -6.87
N PHE A 74 -8.96 12.27 -7.10
CA PHE A 74 -8.20 12.81 -8.23
C PHE A 74 -8.54 12.14 -9.56
N GLU A 75 -8.91 10.86 -9.60
CA GLU A 75 -9.51 10.24 -10.79
C GLU A 75 -10.82 10.95 -11.18
N ARG A 76 -11.62 11.36 -10.18
CA ARG A 76 -12.87 12.08 -10.41
C ARG A 76 -12.64 13.51 -10.92
N ARG A 77 -11.66 14.22 -10.36
CA ARG A 77 -11.32 15.61 -10.75
C ARG A 77 -10.55 15.68 -12.07
N HIS A 78 -9.70 14.69 -12.33
CA HIS A 78 -8.76 14.63 -13.46
C HIS A 78 -8.90 13.27 -14.16
N PRO A 79 -9.94 13.07 -14.97
CA PRO A 79 -10.25 11.76 -15.54
C PRO A 79 -9.18 11.25 -16.52
N GLN A 80 -8.30 12.12 -17.02
CA GLN A 80 -7.25 11.76 -17.97
C GLN A 80 -5.85 12.22 -17.50
N PRO A 81 -4.80 11.41 -17.73
CA PRO A 81 -4.84 10.03 -18.22
C PRO A 81 -5.42 9.07 -17.17
N SER A 82 -6.28 8.12 -17.56
CA SER A 82 -6.92 7.19 -16.60
C SER A 82 -5.99 6.08 -16.11
N ILE A 83 -6.21 5.62 -14.88
CA ILE A 83 -5.62 4.39 -14.32
C ILE A 83 -6.68 3.31 -14.03
N ALA A 84 -7.92 3.52 -14.48
CA ALA A 84 -9.02 2.59 -14.25
C ALA A 84 -8.86 1.34 -15.12
N THR A 85 -9.29 0.20 -14.59
CA THR A 85 -9.56 -1.02 -15.35
C THR A 85 -10.99 -0.97 -15.88
N THR A 86 -11.25 -1.61 -17.02
CA THR A 86 -12.57 -1.56 -17.67
C THR A 86 -13.27 -2.90 -17.73
N THR A 87 -12.60 -3.99 -17.40
CA THR A 87 -13.13 -5.35 -17.48
C THR A 87 -13.22 -6.00 -16.09
N PRO A 88 -14.14 -6.95 -15.86
CA PRO A 88 -14.45 -7.47 -14.53
C PRO A 88 -13.26 -8.13 -13.81
N LYS A 89 -12.57 -9.11 -14.42
CA LYS A 89 -11.45 -9.83 -13.79
C LYS A 89 -10.29 -8.88 -13.50
N GLN A 90 -9.86 -8.07 -14.46
CA GLN A 90 -8.78 -7.09 -14.24
C GLN A 90 -9.14 -6.07 -13.16
N THR A 91 -10.40 -5.66 -13.04
CA THR A 91 -10.85 -4.77 -11.96
C THR A 91 -10.71 -5.40 -10.60
N ILE A 92 -11.23 -6.61 -10.42
CA ILE A 92 -11.11 -7.33 -9.15
C ILE A 92 -9.65 -7.66 -8.84
N ALA A 93 -8.88 -8.10 -9.83
CA ALA A 93 -7.47 -8.37 -9.72
C ALA A 93 -6.67 -7.13 -9.28
N SER A 94 -6.92 -5.97 -9.90
CA SER A 94 -6.24 -4.72 -9.57
C SER A 94 -6.55 -4.26 -8.15
N MET A 95 -7.81 -4.37 -7.71
CA MET A 95 -8.19 -4.01 -6.34
C MET A 95 -7.60 -4.98 -5.29
N LEU A 96 -7.62 -6.29 -5.54
CA LEU A 96 -7.02 -7.31 -4.66
C LEU A 96 -5.51 -7.09 -4.51
N PHE A 97 -4.83 -6.84 -5.63
CA PHE A 97 -3.40 -6.56 -5.62
C PHE A 97 -3.08 -5.29 -4.83
N GLY A 98 -3.91 -4.24 -4.99
CA GLY A 98 -3.81 -3.02 -4.20
C GLY A 98 -3.99 -3.25 -2.69
N ALA A 99 -5.00 -4.01 -2.29
CA ALA A 99 -5.25 -4.37 -0.89
C ALA A 99 -4.10 -5.18 -0.27
N TRP A 100 -3.55 -6.11 -1.04
CA TRP A 100 -2.39 -6.89 -0.64
C TRP A 100 -1.14 -6.01 -0.45
N CYS A 101 -0.86 -5.09 -1.37
CA CYS A 101 0.26 -4.15 -1.25
C CYS A 101 0.14 -3.22 -0.04
N ASP A 102 -1.04 -2.63 0.20
CA ASP A 102 -1.24 -1.62 1.25
C ASP A 102 -1.20 -2.21 2.69
N ASP A 103 -1.26 -3.55 2.83
CA ASP A 103 -1.20 -4.24 4.12
C ASP A 103 -0.09 -5.27 4.26
N PHE A 104 -0.04 -6.23 3.34
CA PHE A 104 0.79 -7.43 3.48
C PHE A 104 2.28 -7.15 3.31
N TRP A 105 2.64 -6.12 2.55
CA TRP A 105 4.03 -5.72 2.28
C TRP A 105 4.65 -4.82 3.36
N LEU A 106 3.89 -4.39 4.36
CA LEU A 106 4.42 -3.49 5.38
C LEU A 106 5.56 -4.07 6.24
N PRO A 107 5.57 -5.37 6.60
CA PRO A 107 6.73 -5.97 7.23
C PRO A 107 8.00 -5.83 6.39
N VAL A 108 7.92 -5.88 5.06
CA VAL A 108 9.08 -5.68 4.16
C VAL A 108 9.65 -4.27 4.30
N SER A 109 8.78 -3.26 4.28
CA SER A 109 9.18 -1.86 4.48
C SER A 109 9.87 -1.67 5.83
N LEU A 110 9.31 -2.26 6.89
CA LEU A 110 9.87 -2.15 8.23
C LEU A 110 11.18 -2.93 8.36
N HIS A 111 11.23 -4.16 7.88
CA HIS A 111 12.41 -5.01 7.95
C HIS A 111 13.61 -4.37 7.24
N THR A 112 13.44 -4.02 5.97
CA THR A 112 14.54 -3.50 5.15
C THR A 112 15.12 -2.20 5.71
N ARG A 113 14.32 -1.34 6.36
CA ARG A 113 14.84 -0.14 7.03
C ARG A 113 15.39 -0.40 8.42
N TRP A 114 14.68 -1.18 9.23
CA TRP A 114 14.91 -1.27 10.67
C TRP A 114 15.83 -2.41 11.10
N SER A 115 16.11 -3.36 10.22
CA SER A 115 17.06 -4.45 10.49
C SER A 115 18.49 -4.16 10.02
N HIS A 116 18.71 -3.08 9.23
CA HIS A 116 20.02 -2.74 8.67
C HIS A 116 20.46 -1.35 9.13
N SER A 117 21.51 -1.30 9.96
CA SER A 117 21.99 -0.05 10.56
C SER A 117 22.47 0.98 9.54
N GLU A 118 22.97 0.54 8.37
CA GLU A 118 23.42 1.42 7.29
C GLU A 118 22.28 2.27 6.68
N ASN A 119 21.01 1.92 6.90
CA ASN A 119 19.86 2.65 6.35
C ASN A 119 19.42 3.82 7.24
N TYR A 120 19.77 3.81 8.53
CA TYR A 120 19.33 4.83 9.50
C TYR A 120 19.79 6.26 9.23
N PRO A 121 21.03 6.52 8.76
CA PRO A 121 21.45 7.88 8.48
C PRO A 121 20.56 8.61 7.47
N MET A 122 20.03 7.90 6.47
CA MET A 122 19.08 8.46 5.50
C MET A 122 17.76 8.87 6.17
N PHE A 123 17.21 7.99 7.01
CA PHE A 123 16.00 8.28 7.79
C PHE A 123 16.18 9.52 8.68
N ARG A 124 17.30 9.58 9.41
CA ARG A 124 17.62 10.71 10.30
C ARG A 124 17.72 12.03 9.52
N HIS A 125 18.36 12.01 8.35
CA HIS A 125 18.51 13.18 7.49
C HIS A 125 17.15 13.69 6.98
N GLU A 126 16.30 12.80 6.46
CA GLU A 126 14.98 13.16 5.92
C GLU A 126 14.05 13.72 7.02
N LEU A 127 13.98 13.07 8.18
CA LEU A 127 13.17 13.56 9.30
C LEU A 127 13.69 14.87 9.88
N GLY A 128 15.00 15.00 10.02
CA GLY A 128 15.63 16.19 10.57
C GLY A 128 15.31 17.44 9.74
N LYS A 129 15.31 17.33 8.41
CA LYS A 129 14.94 18.44 7.51
C LYS A 129 13.46 18.83 7.57
N GLY A 130 12.56 17.86 7.77
CA GLY A 130 11.12 18.11 7.80
C GLY A 130 10.61 18.71 9.10
N PHE A 131 10.85 18.05 10.23
CA PHE A 131 10.11 18.30 11.47
C PHE A 131 10.49 19.61 12.16
N LEU A 132 11.78 19.93 12.18
CA LEU A 132 12.33 21.12 12.84
C LEU A 132 13.39 21.80 11.96
N PRO A 133 12.98 22.40 10.82
CA PRO A 133 13.91 22.91 9.81
C PRO A 133 14.86 23.99 10.35
N HIS A 134 14.44 24.72 11.39
CA HIS A 134 15.22 25.80 12.01
C HIS A 134 15.92 25.40 13.32
N ALA A 135 15.80 24.15 13.78
CA ALA A 135 16.47 23.70 15.00
C ALA A 135 17.94 23.32 14.74
N PRO A 136 18.81 23.40 15.77
CA PRO A 136 20.17 22.86 15.68
C PRO A 136 20.18 21.37 15.31
N ASN A 137 21.23 20.92 14.61
CA ASN A 137 21.37 19.53 14.15
C ASN A 137 21.28 18.51 15.30
N PHE A 138 21.83 18.82 16.48
CA PHE A 138 21.79 17.90 17.62
C PHE A 138 20.36 17.64 18.12
N VAL A 139 19.49 18.67 18.13
CA VAL A 139 18.07 18.52 18.52
C VAL A 139 17.31 17.69 17.50
N ARG A 140 17.53 17.95 16.21
CA ARG A 140 16.94 17.18 15.11
C ARG A 140 17.31 15.70 15.17
N ASN A 141 18.60 15.42 15.38
CA ASN A 141 19.10 14.05 15.49
C ASN A 141 18.53 13.35 16.71
N TRP A 142 18.51 14.01 17.87
CA TRP A 142 17.95 13.44 19.09
C TRP A 142 16.47 13.04 18.93
N LEU A 143 15.65 13.89 18.31
CA LEU A 143 14.23 13.60 18.03
C LEU A 143 14.06 12.42 17.07
N ALA A 144 14.84 12.40 15.98
CA ALA A 144 14.80 11.32 15.01
C ALA A 144 15.19 9.98 15.65
N ASP A 145 16.21 9.97 16.49
CA ASP A 145 16.76 8.76 17.10
C ASP A 145 15.92 8.22 18.25
N ASN A 146 15.47 9.09 19.15
CA ASN A 146 14.86 8.65 20.42
C ASN A 146 13.34 8.59 20.36
N ILE A 147 12.69 9.29 19.42
CA ILE A 147 11.23 9.28 19.31
C ILE A 147 10.79 8.54 18.06
N ALA A 148 11.25 9.00 16.89
CA ALA A 148 10.74 8.46 15.63
C ALA A 148 11.29 7.05 15.34
N ALA A 149 12.60 6.83 15.49
CA ALA A 149 13.22 5.53 15.25
C ALA A 149 12.77 4.48 16.28
N ALA A 150 12.66 4.83 17.57
CA ALA A 150 12.17 3.92 18.60
C ALA A 150 10.76 3.40 18.27
N LYS A 151 9.82 4.31 18.00
CA LYS A 151 8.44 3.95 17.61
C LYS A 151 8.39 3.06 16.36
N MET A 152 9.27 3.29 15.39
CA MET A 152 9.29 2.49 14.17
C MET A 152 9.92 1.11 14.37
N ARG A 153 10.91 0.97 15.25
CA ARG A 153 11.44 -0.34 15.67
C ARG A 153 10.38 -1.15 16.42
N ASP A 154 9.62 -0.51 17.31
CA ASP A 154 8.50 -1.17 17.99
C ASP A 154 7.44 -1.63 16.98
N ALA A 155 7.12 -0.79 15.99
CA ALA A 155 6.23 -1.16 14.89
C ALA A 155 6.77 -2.33 14.06
N ALA A 156 8.10 -2.39 13.81
CA ALA A 156 8.72 -3.52 13.13
C ALA A 156 8.51 -4.83 13.90
N VAL A 157 8.77 -4.83 15.21
CA VAL A 157 8.55 -6.00 16.08
C VAL A 157 7.08 -6.40 16.10
N ALA A 158 6.16 -5.44 16.22
CA ALA A 158 4.72 -5.72 16.19
C ALA A 158 4.27 -6.32 14.85
N MET A 159 4.91 -5.93 13.75
CA MET A 159 4.68 -6.44 12.40
C MET A 159 5.43 -7.74 12.09
N GLY A 160 6.00 -8.40 13.10
CA GLY A 160 6.63 -9.73 12.97
C GLY A 160 8.09 -9.70 12.54
N VAL A 161 8.72 -8.52 12.46
CA VAL A 161 10.16 -8.40 12.15
C VAL A 161 10.96 -8.77 13.40
N VAL A 162 11.08 -10.06 13.65
CA VAL A 162 11.78 -10.67 14.79
C VAL A 162 12.72 -11.79 14.31
N PRO A 163 13.79 -12.12 15.06
CA PRO A 163 14.82 -13.05 14.60
C PRO A 163 14.29 -14.38 14.01
N ASP A 164 13.27 -14.96 14.64
CA ASP A 164 12.71 -16.27 14.25
C ASP A 164 11.98 -16.24 12.89
N GLN A 165 11.58 -15.07 12.40
CA GLN A 165 10.76 -14.91 11.20
C GLN A 165 11.48 -14.18 10.06
N VAL A 166 12.60 -13.49 10.34
CA VAL A 166 13.32 -12.68 9.34
C VAL A 166 13.77 -13.52 8.15
N LYS A 167 14.29 -14.73 8.37
CA LYS A 167 14.71 -15.62 7.27
C LYS A 167 13.56 -15.98 6.34
N LEU A 168 12.36 -16.21 6.89
CA LEU A 168 11.16 -16.48 6.10
C LEU A 168 10.76 -15.24 5.28
N LEU A 169 10.78 -14.06 5.92
CA LEU A 169 10.47 -12.80 5.26
C LEU A 169 11.46 -12.49 4.12
N ASP A 170 12.75 -12.72 4.31
CA ASP A 170 13.78 -12.55 3.27
C ASP A 170 13.54 -13.45 2.06
N GLN A 171 13.21 -14.72 2.30
CA GLN A 171 12.89 -15.68 1.22
C GLN A 171 11.64 -15.27 0.45
N TRP A 172 10.62 -14.81 1.18
CA TRP A 172 9.39 -14.29 0.58
C TRP A 172 9.66 -13.04 -0.26
N ILE A 173 10.44 -12.10 0.26
CA ILE A 173 10.85 -10.88 -0.47
C ILE A 173 11.57 -11.26 -1.76
N ALA A 174 12.58 -12.12 -1.69
CA ALA A 174 13.32 -12.56 -2.88
C ALA A 174 12.39 -13.17 -3.93
N THR A 175 11.50 -14.08 -3.53
CA THR A 175 10.54 -14.74 -4.41
C THR A 175 9.61 -13.74 -5.11
N MET A 176 9.05 -12.79 -4.36
CA MET A 176 8.16 -11.77 -4.93
C MET A 176 8.89 -10.85 -5.89
N LEU A 177 10.10 -10.40 -5.53
CA LEU A 177 10.88 -9.51 -6.38
C LEU A 177 11.40 -10.22 -7.64
N ASP A 178 11.77 -11.50 -7.56
CA ASP A 178 12.16 -12.31 -8.73
C ASP A 178 10.97 -12.55 -9.67
N THR A 179 9.78 -12.80 -9.11
CA THR A 179 8.54 -12.91 -9.91
C THR A 179 8.26 -11.62 -10.67
N LEU A 180 8.37 -10.47 -10.00
CA LEU A 180 8.19 -9.16 -10.62
C LEU A 180 9.25 -8.86 -11.67
N GLU A 181 10.52 -9.19 -11.40
CA GLU A 181 11.60 -9.05 -12.38
C GLU A 181 11.29 -9.81 -13.68
N GLN A 182 10.85 -11.07 -13.58
CA GLN A 182 10.46 -11.87 -14.74
C GLN A 182 9.21 -11.32 -15.45
N HIS A 183 8.24 -10.82 -14.70
CA HIS A 183 7.04 -10.20 -15.26
C HIS A 183 7.41 -8.97 -16.11
N PHE A 184 8.30 -8.10 -15.61
CA PHE A 184 8.70 -6.87 -16.31
C PHE A 184 9.68 -7.08 -17.47
N VAL A 185 10.12 -8.31 -17.73
CA VAL A 185 10.74 -8.68 -19.02
C VAL A 185 9.71 -8.63 -20.15
N GLN A 186 8.46 -8.99 -19.86
CA GLN A 186 7.41 -9.16 -20.88
C GLN A 186 6.46 -7.96 -20.95
N TYR A 187 6.13 -7.36 -19.80
CA TYR A 187 5.11 -6.32 -19.69
C TYR A 187 5.67 -5.03 -19.13
N GLY A 188 5.14 -3.89 -19.59
CA GLY A 188 5.52 -2.57 -19.08
C GLY A 188 4.93 -2.27 -17.70
N TYR A 189 3.79 -2.89 -17.38
CA TYR A 189 3.00 -2.68 -16.16
C TYR A 189 2.28 -4.00 -15.81
N LEU A 190 1.73 -4.08 -14.60
CA LEU A 190 1.17 -5.32 -14.04
C LEU A 190 0.14 -5.99 -14.96
N PHE A 191 -0.70 -5.22 -15.65
CA PHE A 191 -1.77 -5.77 -16.50
C PHE A 191 -1.58 -5.47 -17.99
N GLY A 192 -0.40 -5.04 -18.43
CA GLY A 192 -0.13 -4.76 -19.83
C GLY A 192 0.79 -3.55 -20.04
N GLY A 193 0.37 -2.61 -20.87
CA GLY A 193 1.21 -1.48 -21.30
C GLY A 193 0.88 -0.12 -20.70
N ARG A 194 -0.08 -0.03 -19.77
CA ARG A 194 -0.34 1.18 -18.96
C ARG A 194 -0.55 0.86 -17.49
N PRO A 195 -0.30 1.82 -16.57
CA PRO A 195 -0.47 1.57 -15.14
C PRO A 195 -1.94 1.56 -14.73
N THR A 196 -2.21 0.82 -13.66
CA THR A 196 -3.47 0.80 -12.91
C THR A 196 -3.24 1.21 -11.46
N ILE A 197 -4.29 1.20 -10.63
CA ILE A 197 -4.13 1.42 -9.18
C ILE A 197 -3.24 0.38 -8.50
N ALA A 198 -3.20 -0.86 -9.02
CA ALA A 198 -2.32 -1.90 -8.52
C ALA A 198 -0.84 -1.50 -8.69
N ASP A 199 -0.49 -0.92 -9.84
CA ASP A 199 0.87 -0.50 -10.14
C ASP A 199 1.36 0.57 -9.15
N TYR A 200 0.52 1.55 -8.82
CA TYR A 200 0.87 2.58 -7.83
C TYR A 200 0.89 2.03 -6.39
N SER A 201 0.04 1.06 -6.07
CA SER A 201 0.08 0.37 -4.77
C SER A 201 1.39 -0.42 -4.62
N LEU A 202 1.81 -1.12 -5.67
CA LEU A 202 3.12 -1.78 -5.72
C LEU A 202 4.27 -0.78 -5.67
N LEU A 203 4.18 0.37 -6.37
CA LEU A 203 5.19 1.42 -6.28
C LEU A 203 5.39 1.89 -4.83
N GLY A 204 4.32 1.96 -4.04
CA GLY A 204 4.42 2.26 -2.60
C GLY A 204 5.34 1.29 -1.86
N CYS A 205 5.21 -0.01 -2.15
CA CYS A 205 6.03 -1.06 -1.57
C CYS A 205 7.51 -0.95 -1.97
N LEU A 206 7.76 -0.61 -3.24
CA LEU A 206 9.08 -0.69 -3.85
C LEU A 206 9.91 0.60 -3.74
N TYR A 207 9.27 1.77 -3.77
CA TYR A 207 9.99 3.03 -3.91
C TYR A 207 10.62 3.49 -2.60
N GLY A 208 9.79 3.81 -1.59
CA GLY A 208 10.21 4.58 -0.42
C GLY A 208 11.19 3.84 0.49
N HIS A 209 11.21 2.51 0.47
CA HIS A 209 12.11 1.67 1.26
C HIS A 209 13.10 0.97 0.33
N LEU A 210 12.62 0.06 -0.53
CA LEU A 210 13.52 -0.80 -1.30
C LEU A 210 14.42 -0.05 -2.28
N SER A 211 13.95 1.05 -2.87
CA SER A 211 14.72 1.82 -3.87
C SER A 211 15.48 3.01 -3.30
N LYS A 212 15.16 3.45 -2.08
CA LYS A 212 15.79 4.60 -1.43
C LYS A 212 16.84 4.20 -0.43
N ASP A 213 16.53 3.23 0.43
CA ASP A 213 17.44 2.84 1.48
C ASP A 213 18.69 2.15 0.88
N PRO A 214 19.91 2.45 1.38
CA PRO A 214 21.16 1.93 0.83
C PRO A 214 21.21 0.41 0.65
N TRP A 215 20.91 -0.36 1.72
CA TRP A 215 20.98 -1.82 1.70
C TRP A 215 20.02 -2.45 0.67
N PRO A 216 18.68 -2.24 0.75
CA PRO A 216 17.78 -2.95 -0.17
C PRO A 216 17.94 -2.44 -1.60
N ARG A 217 18.35 -1.19 -1.82
CA ARG A 217 18.64 -0.72 -3.18
C ARG A 217 19.78 -1.50 -3.81
N ARG A 218 20.82 -1.80 -3.03
CA ARG A 218 22.01 -2.54 -3.49
C ARG A 218 21.74 -4.04 -3.60
N GLU A 219 21.12 -4.64 -2.59
CA GLU A 219 20.96 -6.11 -2.51
C GLU A 219 19.69 -6.63 -3.19
N LEU A 220 18.61 -5.84 -3.20
CA LEU A 220 17.30 -6.29 -3.69
C LEU A 220 16.90 -5.67 -5.03
N ILE A 221 17.17 -4.38 -5.25
CA ILE A 221 16.74 -3.71 -6.49
C ILE A 221 17.82 -3.76 -7.58
N ALA A 222 19.09 -3.50 -7.26
CA ALA A 222 20.16 -3.46 -8.27
C ALA A 222 20.32 -4.77 -9.09
N PRO A 223 20.13 -5.98 -8.50
CA PRO A 223 20.19 -7.23 -9.28
C PRO A 223 19.00 -7.46 -10.22
N ARG A 224 17.95 -6.62 -10.15
CA ARG A 224 16.67 -6.79 -10.85
C ARG A 224 16.42 -5.58 -11.77
N PRO A 225 17.10 -5.52 -12.93
CA PRO A 225 17.11 -4.33 -13.79
C PRO A 225 15.74 -3.98 -14.38
N ASN A 226 14.89 -4.97 -14.70
CA ASN A 226 13.57 -4.70 -15.27
C ASN A 226 12.62 -4.15 -14.20
N LEU A 227 12.67 -4.70 -12.98
CA LEU A 227 11.99 -4.17 -11.81
C LEU A 227 12.45 -2.74 -11.50
N LYS A 228 13.76 -2.48 -11.52
CA LYS A 228 14.31 -1.15 -11.34
C LYS A 228 13.77 -0.16 -12.39
N SER A 229 13.78 -0.55 -13.67
CA SER A 229 13.24 0.27 -14.77
C SER A 229 11.74 0.56 -14.58
N TYR A 230 10.97 -0.42 -14.13
CA TYR A 230 9.56 -0.26 -13.78
C TYR A 230 9.34 0.77 -12.67
N ILE A 231 10.11 0.69 -11.58
CA ILE A 231 10.02 1.64 -10.46
C ILE A 231 10.35 3.06 -10.93
N GLU A 232 11.41 3.22 -11.72
CA GLU A 232 11.84 4.52 -12.26
C GLU A 232 10.76 5.11 -13.19
N ARG A 233 10.22 4.31 -14.11
CA ARG A 233 9.13 4.68 -15.05
C ARG A 233 7.85 5.12 -14.33
N LEU A 234 7.42 4.38 -13.31
CA LEU A 234 6.23 4.74 -12.54
C LEU A 234 6.43 6.00 -11.71
N HIS A 235 7.62 6.14 -11.12
CA HIS A 235 7.91 7.28 -10.26
C HIS A 235 8.12 8.57 -11.06
N SER A 236 8.75 8.51 -12.24
CA SER A 236 8.89 9.67 -13.14
C SER A 236 7.55 10.15 -13.69
N GLY A 237 6.53 9.27 -13.68
CA GLY A 237 5.27 9.52 -14.35
C GLY A 237 5.40 9.45 -15.87
N ASP A 238 6.42 8.72 -16.37
CA ASP A 238 6.61 8.51 -17.81
C ASP A 238 5.33 7.90 -18.37
N ARG A 239 4.66 8.67 -19.22
CA ARG A 239 3.47 8.23 -19.92
C ARG A 239 3.89 7.40 -21.13
N PRO A 240 3.22 6.29 -21.43
CA PRO A 240 3.17 5.82 -22.81
C PRO A 240 2.77 7.01 -23.68
N ARG A 241 3.47 7.27 -24.79
CA ARG A 241 3.09 8.37 -25.69
C ARG A 241 1.62 8.18 -26.09
N VAL A 242 0.85 9.27 -26.26
CA VAL A 242 -0.53 9.15 -26.77
C VAL A 242 -0.49 8.38 -28.09
N GLY A 243 -1.18 7.24 -28.17
CA GLY A 243 -1.15 6.32 -29.33
C GLY A 243 0.01 5.33 -29.36
N ALA A 244 0.86 5.25 -28.33
CA ALA A 244 1.83 4.16 -28.18
C ALA A 244 1.09 2.85 -27.87
N PRO A 245 1.54 1.71 -28.42
CA PRO A 245 0.98 0.41 -28.09
C PRO A 245 1.18 0.13 -26.59
N GLY A 246 0.14 -0.36 -25.93
CA GLY A 246 0.21 -0.69 -24.51
C GLY A 246 -1.06 -0.36 -23.75
N GLU A 247 -2.18 -0.97 -24.12
CA GLU A 247 -3.35 -1.01 -23.24
C GLU A 247 -3.20 -2.13 -22.20
N LEU A 248 -4.20 -2.26 -21.34
CA LEU A 248 -4.37 -3.51 -20.59
C LEU A 248 -4.48 -4.70 -21.57
N LEU A 249 -4.12 -5.90 -21.12
CA LEU A 249 -4.28 -7.09 -21.95
C LEU A 249 -5.74 -7.23 -22.42
N PRO A 250 -5.96 -7.65 -23.67
CA PRO A 250 -7.30 -7.85 -24.21
C PRO A 250 -8.04 -8.97 -23.48
N ASP A 251 -9.34 -9.10 -23.79
CA ASP A 251 -10.17 -10.23 -23.35
C ASP A 251 -10.20 -10.46 -21.83
N ASP A 252 -10.02 -9.38 -21.07
CA ASP A 252 -9.99 -9.39 -19.60
C ASP A 252 -8.93 -10.36 -19.04
N GLU A 253 -7.82 -10.54 -19.77
CA GLU A 253 -6.76 -11.47 -19.41
C GLU A 253 -5.94 -10.94 -18.23
N ILE A 254 -5.63 -11.85 -17.29
CA ILE A 254 -4.63 -11.61 -16.25
C ILE A 254 -3.31 -12.26 -16.72
N PRO A 255 -2.19 -11.52 -16.81
CA PRO A 255 -0.95 -12.08 -17.30
C PRO A 255 -0.53 -13.35 -16.54
N ALA A 256 -0.20 -14.42 -17.27
CA ALA A 256 0.21 -15.69 -16.67
C ALA A 256 1.44 -15.55 -15.74
N THR A 257 2.30 -14.57 -16.00
CA THR A 257 3.47 -14.26 -15.18
C THR A 257 3.13 -13.68 -13.80
N LEU A 258 1.88 -13.21 -13.58
CA LEU A 258 1.40 -12.76 -12.28
C LEU A 258 0.71 -13.86 -11.45
N LEU A 259 0.45 -15.03 -12.03
CA LEU A 259 -0.22 -16.12 -11.30
C LEU A 259 0.48 -16.50 -9.98
N PRO A 260 1.83 -16.52 -9.88
CA PRO A 260 2.48 -16.77 -8.58
C PRO A 260 2.14 -15.71 -7.52
N MET A 261 1.97 -14.44 -7.91
CA MET A 261 1.58 -13.38 -6.96
C MET A 261 0.12 -13.51 -6.53
N PHE A 262 -0.79 -13.83 -7.46
CA PHE A 262 -2.17 -14.12 -7.10
C PHE A 262 -2.30 -15.38 -6.24
N SER A 263 -1.43 -16.38 -6.44
CA SER A 263 -1.32 -17.52 -5.52
C SER A 263 -0.96 -17.07 -4.10
N ALA A 264 0.00 -16.15 -3.94
CA ALA A 264 0.32 -15.58 -2.62
C ALA A 264 -0.85 -14.78 -2.03
N ILE A 265 -1.58 -14.00 -2.84
CA ILE A 265 -2.79 -13.30 -2.41
C ILE A 265 -3.80 -14.33 -1.85
N PHE A 266 -4.17 -15.34 -2.63
CA PHE A 266 -5.20 -16.29 -2.22
C PHE A 266 -4.78 -17.26 -1.12
N ASN A 267 -3.50 -17.64 -1.04
CA ASN A 267 -3.02 -18.65 -0.10
C ASN A 267 -2.33 -18.09 1.14
N GLU A 268 -2.06 -16.79 1.19
CA GLU A 268 -1.41 -16.14 2.34
C GLU A 268 -2.20 -14.93 2.84
N PHE A 269 -2.61 -14.02 1.94
CA PHE A 269 -3.33 -12.82 2.34
C PHE A 269 -4.78 -13.11 2.76
N PHE A 270 -5.50 -13.96 2.04
CA PHE A 270 -6.84 -14.37 2.43
C PHE A 270 -6.89 -15.10 3.79
N PRO A 271 -6.00 -16.06 4.09
CA PRO A 271 -5.89 -16.62 5.44
C PRO A 271 -5.56 -15.58 6.52
N LEU A 272 -4.76 -14.55 6.21
CA LEU A 272 -4.59 -13.43 7.13
C LEU A 272 -5.92 -12.67 7.35
N LEU A 273 -6.68 -12.40 6.28
CA LEU A 273 -7.97 -11.72 6.36
C LEU A 273 -8.95 -12.49 7.27
N GLU A 274 -9.00 -13.82 7.16
CA GLU A 274 -9.78 -14.68 8.07
C GLU A 274 -9.39 -14.44 9.53
N LYS A 275 -8.09 -14.41 9.83
CA LYS A 275 -7.60 -14.13 11.19
C LYS A 275 -7.87 -12.71 11.66
N ILE A 276 -7.85 -11.73 10.75
CA ILE A 276 -8.26 -10.36 11.08
C ILE A 276 -9.75 -10.37 11.46
N VAL A 277 -10.62 -11.01 10.67
CA VAL A 277 -12.06 -11.12 10.95
C VAL A 277 -12.32 -11.78 12.30
N GLU A 278 -11.70 -12.94 12.57
CA GLU A 278 -11.78 -13.62 13.88
C GLU A 278 -11.36 -12.68 15.03
N SER A 279 -10.25 -11.96 14.85
CA SER A 279 -9.74 -11.05 15.89
C SER A 279 -10.65 -9.84 16.14
N VAL A 280 -11.35 -9.36 15.11
CA VAL A 280 -12.26 -8.22 15.23
C VAL A 280 -13.56 -8.64 15.88
N TYR A 281 -14.12 -9.80 15.55
CA TYR A 281 -15.32 -10.30 16.25
C TYR A 281 -15.04 -10.52 17.73
N GLN A 282 -13.89 -11.12 18.06
CA GLN A 282 -13.50 -11.26 19.47
C GLN A 282 -13.36 -9.89 20.15
N LEU A 283 -12.74 -8.91 19.51
CA LEU A 283 -12.62 -7.56 20.08
C LEU A 283 -13.99 -6.91 20.33
N ILE A 284 -14.94 -7.07 19.41
CA ILE A 284 -16.30 -6.56 19.55
C ILE A 284 -16.99 -7.18 20.76
N GLU A 285 -16.81 -8.48 20.97
CA GLU A 285 -17.36 -9.19 22.13
C GLU A 285 -16.68 -8.74 23.44
N ASP A 286 -15.35 -8.77 23.47
CA ASP A 286 -14.53 -8.45 24.65
C ASP A 286 -14.75 -7.00 25.14
N GLU A 287 -14.88 -6.04 24.21
CA GLU A 287 -15.09 -4.62 24.53
C GLU A 287 -16.54 -4.17 24.41
N SER A 288 -17.47 -5.09 24.10
CA SER A 288 -18.90 -4.81 23.89
C SER A 288 -19.17 -3.68 22.89
N LEU A 289 -18.35 -3.59 21.83
CA LEU A 289 -18.41 -2.52 20.84
C LEU A 289 -19.74 -2.55 20.08
N GLN A 290 -20.24 -1.36 19.75
CA GLN A 290 -21.52 -1.15 19.10
C GLN A 290 -21.36 -0.41 17.78
N LYS A 291 -22.45 -0.36 17.01
CA LYS A 291 -22.55 0.50 15.82
C LYS A 291 -22.16 1.95 16.17
N GLY A 292 -21.25 2.51 15.38
CA GLY A 292 -20.70 3.85 15.56
C GLY A 292 -19.33 3.87 16.23
N ASP A 293 -18.92 2.79 16.88
CA ASP A 293 -17.62 2.71 17.53
C ASP A 293 -16.47 2.58 16.52
N ILE A 294 -15.36 3.23 16.87
CA ILE A 294 -14.14 3.25 16.07
C ILE A 294 -13.28 2.06 16.50
N LEU A 295 -12.99 1.15 15.58
CA LEU A 295 -12.07 0.05 15.86
C LEU A 295 -10.63 0.58 16.05
N PRO A 296 -9.81 -0.07 16.88
CA PRO A 296 -8.38 0.22 16.93
C PRO A 296 -7.73 -0.08 15.57
N ARG A 297 -6.59 0.53 15.29
CA ARG A 297 -5.84 0.33 14.02
C ARG A 297 -5.36 -1.11 13.85
N ALA A 298 -5.13 -1.79 14.96
CA ALA A 298 -4.75 -3.19 15.00
C ALA A 298 -5.32 -3.86 16.25
N THR A 299 -5.52 -5.17 16.15
CA THR A 299 -5.97 -6.06 17.23
C THR A 299 -4.78 -6.87 17.74
N LYS A 300 -5.04 -8.07 18.27
CA LYS A 300 -4.02 -9.03 18.72
C LYS A 300 -3.10 -9.51 17.59
N LYS A 301 -2.01 -10.18 17.97
CA LYS A 301 -1.18 -10.94 17.03
C LYS A 301 -1.96 -12.13 16.48
N VAL A 302 -1.77 -12.39 15.19
CA VAL A 302 -2.35 -13.52 14.48
C VAL A 302 -1.27 -14.25 13.69
N SER A 303 -1.49 -15.54 13.46
CA SER A 303 -0.59 -16.43 12.75
C SER A 303 -1.26 -16.90 11.46
N PHE A 304 -0.56 -16.84 10.33
CA PHE A 304 -1.09 -17.19 9.00
C PHE A 304 0.01 -17.81 8.12
N PRO A 305 -0.34 -18.55 7.05
CA PRO A 305 0.65 -19.08 6.11
C PRO A 305 1.40 -17.97 5.36
N MET A 306 2.71 -18.12 5.19
CA MET A 306 3.54 -17.29 4.33
C MET A 306 4.67 -18.14 3.76
N GLY A 307 4.83 -18.17 2.44
CA GLY A 307 5.80 -19.04 1.78
C GLY A 307 5.61 -20.51 2.20
N ASN A 308 6.67 -21.10 2.76
CA ASN A 308 6.69 -22.50 3.20
C ASN A 308 6.47 -22.69 4.71
N SER A 309 6.08 -21.64 5.43
CA SER A 309 5.96 -21.65 6.90
C SER A 309 4.80 -20.76 7.36
N ARG A 310 4.81 -20.37 8.63
CA ARG A 310 3.84 -19.45 9.24
C ARG A 310 4.53 -18.14 9.62
N TYR A 311 3.81 -17.05 9.43
CA TYR A 311 4.21 -15.71 9.85
C TYR A 311 3.21 -15.15 10.86
N GLU A 312 3.71 -14.38 11.82
CA GLU A 312 2.97 -13.82 12.93
C GLU A 312 3.19 -12.32 13.06
N ARG A 313 2.09 -11.57 13.08
CA ARG A 313 2.09 -10.12 13.32
C ARG A 313 0.76 -9.64 13.90
N ILE A 314 0.71 -8.40 14.36
CA ILE A 314 -0.55 -7.73 14.69
C ILE A 314 -1.50 -7.72 13.49
N ALA A 315 -2.78 -8.01 13.74
CA ALA A 315 -3.84 -7.93 12.73
C ALA A 315 -4.32 -6.49 12.59
N ARG A 316 -4.14 -5.86 11.43
CA ARG A 316 -4.66 -4.50 11.18
C ARG A 316 -6.11 -4.57 10.73
N THR A 317 -6.92 -3.58 11.09
CA THR A 317 -8.36 -3.55 10.77
C THR A 317 -8.66 -2.91 9.41
N PHE A 318 -7.74 -2.11 8.87
CA PHE A 318 -7.88 -1.42 7.58
C PHE A 318 -8.19 -2.34 6.37
N PRO A 319 -7.58 -3.55 6.23
CA PRO A 319 -7.89 -4.45 5.13
C PRO A 319 -9.37 -4.87 5.05
N LEU A 320 -10.10 -4.91 6.17
CA LEU A 320 -11.53 -5.24 6.15
C LEU A 320 -12.32 -4.26 5.29
N TRP A 321 -12.06 -2.97 5.45
CA TRP A 321 -12.70 -1.93 4.63
C TRP A 321 -12.34 -2.09 3.16
N MET A 322 -11.08 -2.36 2.82
CA MET A 322 -10.67 -2.57 1.43
C MET A 322 -11.39 -3.78 0.80
N MET A 323 -11.43 -4.90 1.52
CA MET A 323 -12.08 -6.12 1.02
C MET A 323 -13.59 -5.95 0.87
N GLN A 324 -14.26 -5.27 1.82
CA GLN A 324 -15.69 -4.99 1.69
C GLN A 324 -16.01 -4.09 0.49
N ARG A 325 -15.09 -3.21 0.08
CA ARG A 325 -15.23 -2.45 -1.18
C ARG A 325 -15.14 -3.35 -2.40
N ILE A 326 -14.22 -4.32 -2.41
CA ILE A 326 -14.11 -5.31 -3.47
C ILE A 326 -15.39 -6.15 -3.55
N ALA A 327 -15.91 -6.62 -2.42
CA ALA A 327 -17.18 -7.35 -2.36
C ALA A 327 -18.36 -6.51 -2.90
N LYS A 328 -18.41 -5.21 -2.60
CA LYS A 328 -19.43 -4.30 -3.15
C LYS A 328 -19.32 -4.13 -4.67
N VAL A 329 -18.12 -4.20 -5.24
CA VAL A 329 -17.93 -4.19 -6.70
C VAL A 329 -18.39 -5.52 -7.29
N LEU A 330 -17.95 -6.65 -6.72
CA LEU A 330 -18.36 -8.01 -7.13
C LEU A 330 -19.89 -8.19 -7.14
N ALA A 331 -20.56 -7.72 -6.08
CA ALA A 331 -22.01 -7.85 -5.94
C ALA A 331 -22.80 -7.05 -6.99
N LYS A 332 -22.19 -6.00 -7.57
CA LYS A 332 -22.80 -5.15 -8.61
C LYS A 332 -22.51 -5.65 -10.03
N LEU A 333 -21.61 -6.61 -10.21
CA LEU A 333 -21.33 -7.17 -11.53
C LEU A 333 -22.56 -7.91 -12.08
N PRO A 334 -22.79 -7.85 -13.40
CA PRO A 334 -23.70 -8.77 -14.08
C PRO A 334 -23.41 -10.24 -13.74
N THR A 335 -24.41 -11.10 -13.83
CA THR A 335 -24.29 -12.52 -13.47
C THR A 335 -23.15 -13.22 -14.20
N ASP A 336 -23.00 -12.98 -15.50
CA ASP A 336 -21.98 -13.61 -16.33
C ASP A 336 -20.57 -13.11 -15.97
N ASP A 337 -20.43 -11.80 -15.73
CA ASP A 337 -19.17 -11.20 -15.28
C ASP A 337 -18.74 -11.72 -13.91
N ARG A 338 -19.71 -11.87 -12.98
CA ARG A 338 -19.45 -12.46 -11.67
C ARG A 338 -19.06 -13.93 -11.78
N ALA A 339 -19.67 -14.68 -12.71
CA ALA A 339 -19.28 -16.07 -12.98
C ALA A 339 -17.86 -16.15 -13.55
N ALA A 340 -17.47 -15.26 -14.46
CA ALA A 340 -16.11 -15.19 -15.00
C ALA A 340 -15.05 -14.91 -13.92
N VAL A 341 -15.34 -14.02 -12.97
CA VAL A 341 -14.45 -13.77 -11.82
C VAL A 341 -14.38 -14.99 -10.90
N ARG A 342 -15.52 -15.65 -10.63
CA ARG A 342 -15.55 -16.89 -9.85
C ARG A 342 -14.72 -17.99 -10.48
N ASP A 343 -14.82 -18.16 -11.79
CA ASP A 343 -14.09 -19.19 -12.53
C ASP A 343 -12.58 -18.89 -12.52
N TRP A 344 -12.19 -17.62 -12.59
CA TRP A 344 -10.81 -17.19 -12.37
C TRP A 344 -10.33 -17.53 -10.95
N PHE A 345 -11.11 -17.27 -9.90
CA PHE A 345 -10.75 -17.67 -8.53
C PHE A 345 -10.68 -19.20 -8.39
N ALA A 346 -11.61 -19.93 -9.01
CA ALA A 346 -11.62 -21.38 -9.02
C ALA A 346 -10.39 -21.99 -9.70
N SER A 347 -9.76 -21.28 -10.64
CA SER A 347 -8.47 -21.70 -11.22
C SER A 347 -7.32 -21.76 -10.21
N PHE A 348 -7.45 -21.06 -9.07
CA PHE A 348 -6.55 -21.18 -7.91
C PHE A 348 -7.05 -22.15 -6.84
N GLY A 349 -8.15 -22.86 -7.08
CA GLY A 349 -8.85 -23.68 -6.09
C GLY A 349 -9.57 -22.85 -5.02
N ARG A 350 -9.97 -21.62 -5.36
CA ARG A 350 -10.41 -20.58 -4.41
C ARG A 350 -11.75 -19.92 -4.78
N GLY A 351 -12.60 -20.63 -5.53
CA GLY A 351 -13.88 -20.11 -6.01
C GLY A 351 -14.86 -19.74 -4.89
N GLU A 352 -14.68 -20.31 -3.70
CA GLU A 352 -15.44 -20.03 -2.47
C GLU A 352 -15.21 -18.62 -1.92
N LEU A 353 -14.08 -17.98 -2.24
CA LEU A 353 -13.71 -16.69 -1.64
C LEU A 353 -14.61 -15.52 -2.06
N LEU A 354 -15.43 -15.69 -3.11
CA LEU A 354 -16.46 -14.70 -3.47
C LEU A 354 -17.50 -14.53 -2.37
N GLU A 355 -17.73 -15.59 -1.58
CA GLU A 355 -18.72 -15.64 -0.50
C GLU A 355 -18.05 -15.57 0.88
N MET A 356 -16.75 -15.22 0.93
CA MET A 356 -16.01 -15.13 2.19
C MET A 356 -16.66 -14.13 3.15
N ASN A 357 -16.78 -14.50 4.42
CA ASN A 357 -17.15 -13.57 5.47
C ASN A 357 -16.04 -12.52 5.67
N LEU A 358 -16.34 -11.26 5.35
CA LEU A 358 -15.42 -10.13 5.49
C LEU A 358 -15.58 -9.38 6.81
N GLY A 359 -16.19 -10.02 7.80
CA GLY A 359 -16.38 -9.49 9.15
C GLY A 359 -17.57 -8.54 9.27
N PRO A 360 -17.66 -7.78 10.38
CA PRO A 360 -18.73 -6.79 10.57
C PRO A 360 -18.65 -5.69 9.52
N ASP A 361 -19.79 -5.10 9.15
CA ASP A 361 -19.78 -4.02 8.17
C ASP A 361 -19.04 -2.81 8.74
N VAL A 362 -18.11 -2.27 7.96
CA VAL A 362 -17.33 -1.10 8.35
C VAL A 362 -17.30 0.00 7.30
N GLU A 363 -17.13 1.23 7.77
CA GLU A 363 -16.79 2.38 6.96
C GLU A 363 -15.45 2.99 7.36
N ARG A 364 -14.91 3.84 6.49
CA ARG A 364 -13.63 4.50 6.73
C ARG A 364 -13.76 5.58 7.81
N ALA A 365 -12.86 5.59 8.78
CA ALA A 365 -12.75 6.64 9.78
C ALA A 365 -11.29 7.03 10.05
N GLY A 366 -10.81 8.16 9.51
CA GLY A 366 -9.44 8.65 9.73
C GLY A 366 -8.39 7.71 9.14
N LEU A 367 -7.68 6.92 9.96
CA LEU A 367 -6.76 5.82 9.54
C LEU A 367 -7.15 4.44 10.07
N THR A 368 -8.41 4.33 10.49
CA THR A 368 -9.00 3.09 10.96
C THR A 368 -10.40 2.95 10.34
N VAL A 369 -11.20 2.07 10.90
CA VAL A 369 -12.54 1.76 10.45
C VAL A 369 -13.53 1.95 11.60
N ARG A 370 -14.79 2.23 11.25
CA ARG A 370 -15.91 2.39 12.18
C ARG A 370 -16.96 1.32 11.88
N LEU A 371 -17.52 0.73 12.93
CA LEU A 371 -18.62 -0.23 12.81
C LEU A 371 -19.89 0.48 12.33
N ILE A 372 -20.54 -0.06 11.29
CA ILE A 372 -21.80 0.50 10.76
C ILE A 372 -22.99 -0.46 10.88
N LYS A 373 -22.74 -1.75 11.10
CA LYS A 373 -23.76 -2.76 11.36
C LYS A 373 -23.26 -3.85 12.28
#